data_AF-A0A9F5J3B7-F1
#
_entry.id   AF-A0A9F5J3B7-F1
#
_cell.length_a   1.000
_cell.length_b   1.000
_cell.length_c   1.000
_cell.angle_alpha   90.00
_cell.angle_beta   90.00
_cell.angle_gamma   90.00
#
_symmetry.space_group_name_H-M   'P 1'
#
loop_
_entity.id
_entity.type
_entity.pdbx_description
1 polymer ?
#
loop_
_entity_poly.entity_id
_entity_poly.type
_entity_poly.pdbx_seq_one_letter_code
_entity_poly.pdbx_strand_id
1 'polypeptide(L)'
;MNFIAATKKFVDNICKNGPRHRCCKHYEDNCISYCIKGFIRMFSIGYLIQCCLRIPSAFRHLFTKPSRLLSLVYNKENVQLGAFLGSFVSIYKGTSCFLRWVRNLDDEVHALIAGSLAGLSMMFYRSTTISMYLASKLVEAMYFKGIEAGKVPYFPHADSVIYAVSAAICFQAAVMEVQNLRPSYWKFLLRLTKGRFALMNRKILDVFGTEASMHFKDFIPKLDPRYTTVPPEIPIEKSWN
;
A
#
# COMPACT_ATOMS: atom_id res chain seq x y z
N MET A 1 -16.30 36.91 22.25
CA MET A 1 -17.02 35.63 22.09
C MET A 1 -16.11 34.67 21.33
N ASN A 2 -15.65 33.60 21.98
CA ASN A 2 -14.65 32.69 21.41
C ASN A 2 -15.24 31.90 20.24
N PHE A 3 -14.63 32.03 19.06
CA PHE A 3 -15.00 31.31 17.84
C PHE A 3 -15.21 29.81 18.10
N ILE A 4 -14.32 29.20 18.88
CA ILE A 4 -14.36 27.79 19.30
C ILE A 4 -15.67 27.43 20.03
N ALA A 5 -16.15 28.30 20.91
CA ALA A 5 -17.39 28.06 21.66
C ALA A 5 -18.62 28.15 20.74
N ALA A 6 -18.59 29.06 19.76
CA ALA A 6 -19.63 29.17 18.74
C ALA A 6 -19.64 27.94 17.80
N THR A 7 -18.47 27.48 17.35
CA THR A 7 -18.36 26.28 16.50
C THR A 7 -18.84 25.04 17.24
N LYS A 8 -18.45 24.87 18.50
CA LYS A 8 -18.90 23.75 19.34
C LYS A 8 -20.41 23.76 19.51
N LYS A 9 -21.00 24.91 19.85
CA LYS A 9 -22.45 25.05 20.03
C LYS A 9 -23.22 24.76 18.72
N PHE A 10 -22.67 25.17 17.58
CA PHE A 10 -23.25 24.89 16.27
C PHE A 10 -23.20 23.40 15.91
N VAL A 11 -22.04 22.76 16.09
CA VAL A 11 -21.87 21.31 15.87
C VAL A 11 -22.78 20.51 16.79
N ASP A 12 -22.86 20.87 18.07
CA ASP A 12 -23.73 20.21 19.04
C ASP A 12 -25.21 20.35 18.65
N ASN A 13 -25.62 21.52 18.15
CA ASN A 13 -26.98 21.74 17.67
C ASN A 13 -27.32 20.88 16.44
N ILE A 14 -26.40 20.80 15.47
CA ILE A 14 -26.58 19.97 14.27
C ILE A 14 -26.58 18.48 14.61
N CYS A 15 -25.72 18.04 15.53
CA CYS A 15 -25.68 16.64 15.93
C CYS A 15 -26.96 16.21 16.66
N LYS A 16 -27.54 17.08 17.50
CA LYS A 16 -28.76 16.80 18.28
C LYS A 16 -30.05 16.92 17.46
N ASN A 17 -30.16 17.96 16.63
CA ASN A 17 -31.39 18.29 15.89
C ASN A 17 -31.30 17.97 14.38
N GLY A 18 -30.30 17.19 13.99
CA GLY A 18 -30.02 16.88 12.59
C GLY A 18 -31.08 15.99 11.93
N PRO A 19 -31.15 16.02 10.59
CA PRO A 19 -32.15 15.26 9.84
C PRO A 19 -31.87 13.76 9.86
N ARG A 20 -32.94 12.96 9.88
CA ARG A 20 -32.90 11.50 9.86
C ARG A 20 -33.90 10.96 8.84
N HIS A 21 -33.53 9.85 8.21
CA HIS A 21 -34.36 9.20 7.21
C HIS A 21 -34.73 7.78 7.61
N ARG A 22 -35.96 7.37 7.27
CA ARG A 22 -36.54 6.09 7.70
C ARG A 22 -35.75 4.87 7.21
N CYS A 23 -35.18 4.96 6.01
CA CYS A 23 -34.39 3.87 5.43
C CYS A 23 -32.96 3.78 6.01
N CYS A 24 -32.55 4.69 6.88
CA CYS A 24 -31.24 4.64 7.51
C CYS A 24 -31.25 3.79 8.79
N LYS A 25 -30.37 2.79 8.83
CA LYS A 25 -30.25 1.78 9.92
C LYS A 25 -29.54 2.28 11.19
N HIS A 26 -29.50 3.60 11.43
CA HIS A 26 -28.90 4.17 12.65
C HIS A 26 -30.01 4.62 13.60
N TYR A 27 -30.24 3.82 14.66
CA TYR A 27 -31.42 3.95 15.52
C TYR A 27 -31.33 5.08 16.55
N GLU A 28 -30.12 5.44 17.00
CA GLU A 28 -29.91 6.43 18.06
C GLU A 28 -29.28 7.74 17.55
N ASP A 29 -28.63 7.70 16.39
CA ASP A 29 -27.86 8.82 15.83
C ASP A 29 -28.59 9.46 14.62
N ASN A 30 -28.50 10.78 14.47
CA ASN A 30 -28.88 11.49 13.23
C ASN A 30 -27.86 11.21 12.11
N CYS A 31 -28.24 11.39 10.84
CA CYS A 31 -27.35 11.07 9.70
C CYS A 31 -26.00 11.81 9.79
N ILE A 32 -26.03 13.08 10.21
CA ILE A 32 -24.82 13.91 10.36
C ILE A 32 -23.98 13.45 11.54
N SER A 33 -24.61 13.21 12.71
CA SER A 33 -23.93 12.67 13.89
C SER A 33 -23.25 11.33 13.58
N TYR A 34 -23.94 10.45 12.85
CA TYR A 34 -23.42 9.15 12.44
C TYR A 34 -22.15 9.23 11.57
N CYS A 35 -22.08 10.25 10.69
CA CYS A 35 -20.90 10.52 9.87
C CYS A 35 -19.75 11.10 10.72
N ILE A 36 -20.02 12.13 11.52
CA ILE A 36 -19.02 12.80 12.37
C ILE A 36 -18.42 11.84 13.39
N LYS A 37 -19.26 11.08 14.11
CA LYS A 37 -18.82 10.06 15.08
C LYS A 37 -17.99 8.96 14.42
N GLY A 38 -18.36 8.59 13.19
CA GLY A 38 -17.58 7.66 12.36
C GLY A 38 -16.19 8.23 12.00
N PHE A 39 -16.16 9.49 11.56
CA PHE A 39 -14.92 10.20 11.24
C PHE A 39 -13.99 10.26 12.44
N ILE A 40 -14.46 10.77 13.58
CA ILE A 40 -13.64 10.97 14.78
C ILE A 40 -13.08 9.63 15.26
N ARG A 41 -13.93 8.60 15.36
CA ARG A 41 -13.49 7.26 15.81
C ARG A 41 -12.37 6.70 14.93
N MET A 42 -12.54 6.72 13.61
CA MET A 42 -11.56 6.13 12.70
C MET A 42 -10.31 7.01 12.52
N PHE A 43 -10.47 8.32 12.60
CA PHE A 43 -9.36 9.25 12.65
C PHE A 43 -8.48 9.00 13.88
N SER A 44 -9.08 8.87 15.07
CA SER A 44 -8.35 8.59 16.30
C SER A 44 -7.63 7.24 16.25
N ILE A 45 -8.25 6.20 15.70
CA ILE A 45 -7.61 4.89 15.52
C ILE A 45 -6.42 5.01 14.56
N GLY A 46 -6.58 5.64 13.41
CA GLY A 46 -5.49 5.83 12.44
C GLY A 46 -4.33 6.63 13.00
N TYR A 47 -4.64 7.69 13.74
CA TYR A 47 -3.64 8.50 14.42
C TYR A 47 -2.88 7.70 15.49
N LEU A 48 -3.59 6.92 16.30
CA LEU A 48 -2.99 6.08 17.34
C LEU A 48 -2.04 5.03 16.74
N ILE A 49 -2.46 4.35 15.67
CA ILE A 49 -1.62 3.36 14.95
C ILE A 49 -0.32 4.00 14.48
N GLN A 50 -0.37 5.17 13.83
CA GLN A 50 0.84 5.82 13.32
C GLN A 50 1.77 6.27 14.46
N CYS A 51 1.20 6.78 15.55
CA CYS A 51 1.95 7.09 16.77
C CYS A 51 2.65 5.85 17.33
N CYS A 52 1.94 4.73 17.48
CA CYS A 52 2.50 3.45 17.95
C CYS A 52 3.62 2.93 17.06
N LEU A 53 3.50 3.01 15.73
CA LEU A 53 4.55 2.56 14.80
C LEU A 53 5.82 3.42 14.88
N ARG A 54 5.69 4.71 15.21
CA ARG A 54 6.81 5.65 15.30
C ARG A 54 7.54 5.59 16.64
N ILE A 55 6.85 5.26 17.73
CA ILE A 55 7.43 5.22 19.09
C ILE A 55 8.69 4.33 19.18
N PRO A 56 8.73 3.08 18.67
CA PRO A 56 9.93 2.23 18.76
C PRO A 56 11.15 2.82 18.03
N SER A 57 10.93 3.41 16.86
CA SER A 57 11.99 4.06 16.08
C SER A 57 12.53 5.33 16.76
N ALA A 58 11.67 6.01 17.53
CA ALA A 58 12.00 7.21 18.28
C ALA A 58 12.49 6.93 19.71
N PHE A 59 12.28 5.71 20.22
CA PHE A 59 12.61 5.34 21.61
C PHE A 59 14.09 5.54 21.94
N ARG A 60 14.98 5.37 20.96
CA ARG A 60 16.42 5.65 21.09
C ARG A 60 16.72 7.15 21.30
N HIS A 61 15.89 8.02 20.74
CA HIS A 61 15.98 9.49 20.86
C HIS A 61 15.12 10.07 21.99
N LEU A 62 14.18 9.29 22.50
CA LEU A 62 13.23 9.63 23.55
C LEU A 62 13.94 9.96 24.87
N PHE A 63 14.98 9.21 25.21
CA PHE A 63 15.77 9.43 26.42
C PHE A 63 16.69 10.65 26.35
N THR A 64 17.00 11.17 25.16
CA THR A 64 17.96 12.27 25.00
C THR A 64 17.30 13.64 24.79
N LYS A 65 16.12 13.74 24.14
CA LYS A 65 15.42 15.04 23.94
C LYS A 65 13.88 14.89 23.88
N PRO A 66 13.15 15.06 25.00
CA PRO A 66 11.69 14.94 25.05
C PRO A 66 10.93 16.04 24.28
N SER A 67 11.53 17.21 24.07
CA SER A 67 10.91 18.31 23.31
C SER A 67 10.70 18.00 21.82
N ARG A 68 11.48 17.08 21.24
CA ARG A 68 11.30 16.61 19.84
C ARG A 68 10.15 15.62 19.69
N LEU A 69 9.58 15.13 20.79
CA LEU A 69 8.50 14.15 20.80
C LEU A 69 7.17 14.79 20.39
N LEU A 70 6.90 16.01 20.87
CA LEU A 70 5.73 16.80 20.48
C LEU A 70 5.73 17.12 18.98
N SER A 71 6.89 17.42 18.39
CA SER A 71 6.99 17.63 16.93
C SER A 71 6.92 16.34 16.13
N LEU A 72 7.29 15.19 16.72
CA LEU A 72 7.15 13.87 16.09
C LEU A 72 5.71 13.34 16.11
N VAL A 73 4.96 13.67 17.15
CA VAL A 73 3.53 13.37 17.32
C VAL A 73 2.69 14.25 16.40
N TYR A 74 3.07 15.53 16.26
CA TYR A 74 2.52 16.46 15.27
C TYR A 74 3.23 16.35 13.91
N ASN A 75 3.48 15.12 13.45
CA ASN A 75 3.99 14.89 12.11
C ASN A 75 2.82 14.79 11.12
N LYS A 76 2.99 15.42 9.95
CA LYS A 76 2.03 15.44 8.85
C LYS A 76 1.58 14.03 8.46
N GLU A 77 2.48 13.04 8.52
CA GLU A 77 2.18 11.64 8.20
C GLU A 77 1.19 10.98 9.18
N ASN A 78 1.27 11.29 10.49
CA ASN A 78 0.35 10.75 11.50
C ASN A 78 -1.07 11.25 11.27
N VAL A 79 -1.18 12.52 10.87
CA VAL A 79 -2.47 13.13 10.51
C VAL A 79 -2.99 12.59 9.19
N GLN A 80 -2.12 12.29 8.22
CA GLN A 80 -2.54 11.77 6.90
C GLN A 80 -3.24 10.40 7.00
N LEU A 81 -2.73 9.47 7.82
CA LEU A 81 -3.36 8.16 7.96
C LEU A 81 -4.73 8.28 8.66
N GLY A 82 -4.79 9.07 9.74
CA GLY A 82 -6.05 9.39 10.42
C GLY A 82 -7.04 10.07 9.50
N ALA A 83 -6.60 11.05 8.71
CA ALA A 83 -7.42 11.76 7.74
C ALA A 83 -7.96 10.83 6.66
N PHE A 84 -7.15 9.92 6.14
CA PHE A 84 -7.59 8.88 5.20
C PHE A 84 -8.69 7.99 5.80
N LEU A 85 -8.44 7.36 6.95
CA LEU A 85 -9.42 6.43 7.55
C LEU A 85 -10.70 7.13 8.00
N GLY A 86 -10.57 8.32 8.62
CA GLY A 86 -11.70 9.13 9.03
C GLY A 86 -12.56 9.57 7.85
N SER A 87 -11.95 10.14 6.81
CA SER A 87 -12.68 10.60 5.62
C SER A 87 -13.25 9.45 4.81
N PHE A 88 -12.57 8.32 4.69
CA PHE A 88 -13.10 7.11 4.05
C PHE A 88 -14.45 6.70 4.67
N VAL A 89 -14.49 6.57 6.00
CA VAL A 89 -15.71 6.16 6.71
C VAL A 89 -16.78 7.25 6.67
N SER A 90 -16.40 8.52 6.78
CA SER A 90 -17.35 9.63 6.70
C SER A 90 -18.01 9.73 5.32
N ILE A 91 -17.23 9.65 4.24
CA ILE A 91 -17.72 9.68 2.86
C ILE A 91 -18.61 8.46 2.61
N TYR A 92 -18.16 7.26 2.99
CA TYR A 92 -18.96 6.04 2.81
C TYR A 92 -20.34 6.16 3.48
N LYS A 93 -20.36 6.58 4.75
CA LYS A 93 -21.61 6.74 5.51
C LYS A 93 -22.48 7.86 4.96
N GLY A 94 -21.87 9.01 4.65
CA GLY A 94 -22.56 10.19 4.12
C GLY A 94 -23.21 9.89 2.78
N THR A 95 -22.47 9.31 1.85
CA THR A 95 -22.95 8.90 0.53
C THR A 95 -24.04 7.82 0.66
N SER A 96 -23.87 6.83 1.54
CA SER A 96 -24.90 5.81 1.78
C SER A 96 -26.20 6.42 2.32
N CYS A 97 -26.12 7.36 3.27
CA CYS A 97 -27.29 8.05 3.79
C CYS A 97 -27.95 8.91 2.70
N PHE A 98 -27.16 9.65 1.91
CA PHE A 98 -27.64 10.47 0.82
C PHE A 98 -28.37 9.65 -0.26
N LEU A 99 -27.80 8.51 -0.69
CA LEU A 99 -28.44 7.61 -1.65
C LEU A 99 -29.76 7.04 -1.12
N ARG A 100 -29.82 6.68 0.18
CA ARG A 100 -31.06 6.24 0.83
C ARG A 100 -32.13 7.33 0.90
N TRP A 101 -31.74 8.59 1.09
CA TRP A 101 -32.64 9.73 1.02
C TRP A 101 -33.24 9.90 -0.38
N VAL A 102 -32.40 9.85 -1.41
CA VAL A 102 -32.84 10.09 -2.79
C VAL A 102 -33.69 8.94 -3.32
N ARG A 103 -33.27 7.68 -3.09
CA ARG A 103 -33.97 6.50 -3.62
C ARG A 103 -35.06 5.94 -2.71
N ASN A 104 -35.20 6.43 -1.47
CA ASN A 104 -36.14 5.91 -0.47
C ASN A 104 -36.06 4.38 -0.23
N LEU A 105 -34.93 3.76 -0.55
CA LEU A 105 -34.72 2.31 -0.52
C LEU A 105 -33.34 2.00 0.08
N ASP A 106 -33.15 0.80 0.62
CA ASP A 106 -31.84 0.28 1.01
C ASP A 106 -31.45 -0.82 0.02
N ASP A 107 -30.41 -0.57 -0.77
CA ASP A 107 -30.00 -1.39 -1.91
C ASP A 107 -28.48 -1.58 -1.88
N GLU A 108 -27.98 -2.73 -2.32
CA GLU A 108 -26.55 -3.05 -2.34
C GLU A 108 -25.75 -2.12 -3.25
N VAL A 109 -26.38 -1.62 -4.32
CA VAL A 109 -25.76 -0.66 -5.25
C VAL A 109 -25.33 0.62 -4.52
N HIS A 110 -26.01 1.00 -3.43
CA HIS A 110 -25.60 2.14 -2.61
C HIS A 110 -24.24 1.93 -1.96
N ALA A 111 -23.97 0.70 -1.47
CA ALA A 111 -22.68 0.36 -0.89
C ALA A 111 -21.56 0.39 -1.93
N LEU A 112 -21.85 -0.02 -3.17
CA LEU A 112 -20.90 0.06 -4.28
C LEU A 112 -20.50 1.51 -4.58
N ILE A 113 -21.49 2.40 -4.82
CA ILE A 113 -21.24 3.82 -5.12
C ILE A 113 -20.56 4.52 -3.94
N ALA A 114 -21.03 4.27 -2.71
CA ALA A 114 -20.43 4.83 -1.51
C ALA A 114 -18.99 4.37 -1.30
N GLY A 115 -18.69 3.09 -1.58
CA GLY A 115 -17.33 2.54 -1.52
C GLY A 115 -16.40 3.18 -2.56
N SER A 116 -16.86 3.31 -3.80
CA SER A 116 -16.10 3.97 -4.87
C SER A 116 -15.78 5.43 -4.53
N LEU A 117 -16.76 6.18 -4.04
CA LEU A 117 -16.55 7.58 -3.65
C LEU A 117 -15.65 7.70 -2.40
N ALA A 118 -15.83 6.81 -1.43
CA ALA A 118 -14.97 6.74 -0.25
C ALA A 118 -13.52 6.45 -0.61
N GLY A 119 -13.25 5.65 -1.65
CA GLY A 119 -11.91 5.37 -2.14
C GLY A 119 -11.09 6.61 -2.52
N LEU A 120 -11.74 7.72 -2.91
CA LEU A 120 -11.07 9.00 -3.18
C LEU A 120 -10.35 9.57 -1.95
N SER A 121 -10.72 9.15 -0.74
CA SER A 121 -10.01 9.52 0.48
C SER A 121 -8.54 9.08 0.49
N MET A 122 -8.15 8.09 -0.32
CA MET A 122 -6.74 7.68 -0.46
C MET A 122 -5.84 8.84 -0.91
N MET A 123 -6.41 9.90 -1.51
CA MET A 123 -5.64 11.12 -1.83
C MET A 123 -5.00 11.78 -0.60
N PHE A 124 -5.56 11.59 0.60
CA PHE A 124 -4.99 12.08 1.86
C PHE A 124 -3.73 11.30 2.29
N TYR A 125 -3.65 10.01 1.95
CA TYR A 125 -2.52 9.14 2.28
C TYR A 125 -1.89 8.53 1.01
N ARG A 126 -0.98 9.30 0.40
CA ARG A 126 -0.33 8.93 -0.87
C ARG A 126 0.83 7.95 -0.65
N SER A 127 0.50 6.67 -0.47
CA SER A 127 1.49 5.59 -0.41
C SER A 127 1.16 4.52 -1.43
N THR A 128 2.00 4.39 -2.47
CA THR A 128 1.84 3.39 -3.52
C THR A 128 1.75 1.98 -2.95
N THR A 129 2.52 1.68 -1.89
CA THR A 129 2.49 0.38 -1.21
C THR A 129 1.13 0.08 -0.61
N ILE A 130 0.53 1.04 0.11
CA ILE A 130 -0.79 0.83 0.75
C ILE A 130 -1.88 0.78 -0.32
N SER A 131 -1.85 1.67 -1.32
CA SER A 131 -2.82 1.65 -2.41
C SER A 131 -2.79 0.34 -3.19
N MET A 132 -1.60 -0.19 -3.50
CA MET A 132 -1.45 -1.48 -4.17
C MET A 132 -1.94 -2.63 -3.29
N TYR A 133 -1.68 -2.59 -1.98
CA TYR A 133 -2.18 -3.58 -1.04
C TYR A 133 -3.72 -3.58 -0.96
N LEU A 134 -4.34 -2.40 -0.81
CA LEU A 134 -5.78 -2.25 -0.77
C LEU A 134 -6.43 -2.69 -2.09
N ALA A 135 -5.84 -2.36 -3.23
CA ALA A 135 -6.31 -2.83 -4.53
C ALA A 135 -6.24 -4.36 -4.66
N SER A 136 -5.13 -4.97 -4.22
CA SER A 136 -5.00 -6.43 -4.19
C SER A 136 -6.06 -7.09 -3.30
N LYS A 137 -6.27 -6.55 -2.09
CA LYS A 137 -7.33 -7.03 -1.17
C LYS A 137 -8.75 -6.83 -1.71
N LEU A 138 -8.98 -5.77 -2.48
CA LEU A 138 -10.26 -5.58 -3.18
C LEU A 138 -10.47 -6.67 -4.23
N VAL A 139 -9.47 -6.96 -5.06
CA VAL A 139 -9.53 -8.04 -6.06
C VAL A 139 -9.79 -9.39 -5.40
N GLU A 140 -9.07 -9.68 -4.32
CA GLU A 140 -9.26 -10.90 -3.52
C GLU A 140 -10.69 -11.00 -2.97
N ALA A 141 -11.22 -9.92 -2.37
CA ALA A 141 -12.58 -9.90 -1.84
C ALA A 141 -13.65 -10.06 -2.94
N MET A 142 -13.46 -9.42 -4.10
CA MET A 142 -14.37 -9.59 -5.25
C MET A 142 -14.34 -11.00 -5.80
N TYR A 143 -13.17 -11.64 -5.86
CA TYR A 143 -13.04 -13.02 -6.30
C TYR A 143 -13.81 -13.97 -5.38
N PHE A 144 -13.62 -13.88 -4.05
CA PHE A 144 -14.37 -14.71 -3.10
C PHE A 144 -15.87 -14.45 -3.15
N LYS A 145 -16.31 -13.17 -3.23
CA LYS A 145 -17.72 -12.84 -3.42
C LYS A 145 -18.28 -13.42 -4.72
N GLY A 146 -17.46 -13.47 -5.77
CA GLY A 146 -17.82 -14.09 -7.05
C GLY A 146 -17.98 -15.61 -6.95
N ILE A 147 -17.16 -16.28 -6.14
CA ILE A 147 -17.27 -17.72 -5.86
C ILE A 147 -18.56 -18.00 -5.10
N GLU A 148 -18.85 -17.23 -4.04
CA GLU A 148 -20.09 -17.35 -3.26
C GLU A 148 -21.34 -17.15 -4.14
N ALA A 149 -21.26 -16.27 -5.13
CA ALA A 149 -22.32 -16.05 -6.11
C ALA A 149 -22.39 -17.12 -7.22
N GLY A 150 -21.51 -18.13 -7.20
CA GLY A 150 -21.43 -19.19 -8.23
C GLY A 150 -20.99 -18.71 -9.61
N LYS A 151 -20.38 -17.53 -9.72
CA LYS A 151 -20.00 -16.90 -11.00
C LYS A 151 -18.59 -17.23 -11.45
N VAL A 152 -17.69 -17.55 -10.51
CA VAL A 152 -16.30 -17.90 -10.80
C VAL A 152 -15.93 -19.21 -10.10
N PRO A 153 -15.13 -20.08 -10.73
CA PRO A 153 -14.69 -21.33 -10.10
C PRO A 153 -13.63 -21.06 -9.01
N TYR A 154 -13.61 -21.92 -7.99
CA TYR A 154 -12.55 -21.92 -6.98
C TYR A 154 -11.34 -22.72 -7.50
N PHE A 155 -10.19 -22.06 -7.55
CA PHE A 155 -8.91 -22.70 -7.87
C PHE A 155 -8.11 -23.00 -6.59
N PRO A 156 -7.89 -24.30 -6.26
CA PRO A 156 -6.98 -24.68 -5.18
C PRO A 156 -5.56 -24.18 -5.46
N HIS A 157 -4.86 -23.71 -4.42
CA HIS A 157 -3.47 -23.25 -4.50
C HIS A 157 -3.20 -22.10 -5.50
N ALA A 158 -4.22 -21.32 -5.85
CA ALA A 158 -4.07 -20.18 -6.76
C ALA A 158 -3.02 -19.17 -6.28
N ASP A 159 -2.92 -18.97 -4.96
CA ASP A 159 -1.90 -18.16 -4.30
C ASP A 159 -0.47 -18.61 -4.64
N SER A 160 -0.24 -19.93 -4.63
CA SER A 160 1.06 -20.53 -4.96
C SER A 160 1.41 -20.35 -6.44
N VAL A 161 0.43 -20.52 -7.33
CA VAL A 161 0.62 -20.31 -8.77
C VAL A 161 0.92 -18.83 -9.08
N ILE A 162 0.14 -17.91 -8.51
CA ILE A 162 0.36 -16.46 -8.67
C ILE A 162 1.74 -16.09 -8.14
N TYR A 163 2.14 -16.63 -6.99
CA TYR A 163 3.47 -16.41 -6.42
C TYR A 163 4.58 -16.94 -7.34
N ALA A 164 4.45 -18.17 -7.84
CA ALA A 164 5.44 -18.79 -8.72
C ALA A 164 5.61 -18.01 -10.03
N VAL A 165 4.51 -17.63 -10.68
CA VAL A 165 4.54 -16.83 -11.91
C VAL A 165 5.16 -15.45 -11.66
N SER A 166 4.74 -14.77 -10.59
CA SER A 166 5.29 -13.46 -10.23
C SER A 166 6.79 -13.53 -9.94
N ALA A 167 7.22 -14.56 -9.19
CA ALA A 167 8.63 -14.78 -8.90
C ALA A 167 9.43 -15.08 -10.17
N ALA A 168 8.91 -15.91 -11.07
CA ALA A 168 9.53 -16.20 -12.35
C ALA A 168 9.75 -14.92 -13.19
N ILE A 169 8.73 -14.06 -13.27
CA ILE A 169 8.84 -12.76 -13.97
C ILE A 169 9.90 -11.86 -13.30
N CYS A 170 9.88 -11.75 -11.97
CA CYS A 170 10.86 -10.95 -11.25
C CYS A 170 12.30 -11.46 -11.43
N PHE A 171 12.50 -12.78 -11.45
CA PHE A 171 13.82 -13.36 -11.70
C PHE A 171 14.27 -13.19 -13.15
N GLN A 172 13.36 -13.35 -14.11
CA GLN A 172 13.64 -13.07 -15.52
C GLN A 172 14.09 -11.61 -15.70
N ALA A 173 13.37 -10.66 -15.11
CA ALA A 173 13.76 -9.25 -15.11
C ALA A 173 15.11 -9.02 -14.40
N ALA A 174 15.37 -9.68 -13.26
CA ALA A 174 16.64 -9.55 -12.55
C ALA A 174 17.86 -10.10 -13.31
N VAL A 175 17.64 -10.97 -14.29
CA VAL A 175 18.70 -11.51 -15.15
C VAL A 175 18.85 -10.67 -16.42
N MET A 176 17.75 -10.42 -17.13
CA MET A 176 17.74 -9.85 -18.48
C MET A 176 17.59 -8.32 -18.51
N GLU A 177 16.84 -7.73 -17.58
CA GLU A 177 16.42 -6.32 -17.60
C GLU A 177 16.44 -5.70 -16.20
N VAL A 178 17.61 -5.67 -15.57
CA VAL A 178 17.78 -5.17 -14.17
C VAL A 178 17.28 -3.72 -14.02
N GLN A 179 17.37 -2.92 -15.09
CA GLN A 179 16.91 -1.55 -15.16
C GLN A 179 15.40 -1.39 -14.87
N ASN A 180 14.59 -2.39 -15.19
CA ASN A 180 13.15 -2.36 -14.97
C ASN A 180 12.76 -2.85 -13.55
N LEU A 181 13.75 -3.34 -12.78
CA LEU A 181 13.54 -3.88 -11.45
C LEU A 181 13.60 -2.78 -10.39
N ARG A 182 12.67 -2.83 -9.42
CA ARG A 182 12.69 -1.86 -8.31
C ARG A 182 14.01 -1.95 -7.54
N PRO A 183 14.73 -0.84 -7.28
CA PRO A 183 16.04 -0.87 -6.63
C PRO A 183 16.05 -1.54 -5.25
N SER A 184 14.95 -1.45 -4.49
CA SER A 184 14.81 -2.13 -3.20
C SER A 184 14.76 -3.66 -3.35
N TYR A 185 14.12 -4.16 -4.42
CA TYR A 185 14.05 -5.58 -4.72
C TYR A 185 15.40 -6.10 -5.23
N TRP A 186 16.11 -5.33 -6.06
CA TRP A 186 17.49 -5.65 -6.46
C TRP A 186 18.43 -5.79 -5.24
N LYS A 187 18.40 -4.84 -4.30
CA LYS A 187 19.17 -4.93 -3.04
C LYS A 187 18.80 -6.16 -2.22
N PHE A 188 17.52 -6.52 -2.19
CA PHE A 188 17.04 -7.73 -1.53
C PHE A 188 17.60 -9.00 -2.18
N LEU A 189 17.56 -9.11 -3.52
CA LEU A 189 18.14 -10.23 -4.25
C LEU A 189 19.65 -10.36 -4.02
N LEU A 190 20.39 -9.25 -4.05
CA LEU A 190 21.82 -9.26 -3.75
C LEU A 190 22.11 -9.73 -2.33
N ARG A 191 21.30 -9.33 -1.35
CA ARG A 191 21.44 -9.79 0.04
C ARG A 191 21.17 -11.28 0.17
N LEU A 192 20.07 -11.77 -0.42
CA LEU A 192 19.72 -13.20 -0.39
C LEU A 192 20.79 -14.07 -1.04
N THR A 193 21.37 -13.59 -2.14
CA THR A 193 22.33 -14.36 -2.94
C THR A 193 23.79 -14.08 -2.58
N LYS A 194 24.05 -13.31 -1.52
CA LYS A 194 25.40 -12.90 -1.10
C LYS A 194 26.19 -12.25 -2.26
N GLY A 195 25.53 -11.42 -3.04
CA GLY A 195 26.12 -10.70 -4.17
C GLY A 195 26.28 -11.51 -5.46
N ARG A 196 25.90 -12.79 -5.49
CA ARG A 196 26.11 -13.65 -6.68
C ARG A 196 25.37 -13.15 -7.93
N PHE A 197 24.19 -12.54 -7.78
CA PHE A 197 23.49 -11.94 -8.92
C PHE A 197 24.30 -10.84 -9.62
N ALA A 198 25.20 -10.13 -8.93
CA ALA A 198 26.04 -9.11 -9.55
C ALA A 198 27.16 -9.71 -10.42
N LEU A 199 27.51 -10.99 -10.21
CA LEU A 199 28.65 -11.65 -10.87
C LEU A 199 28.28 -12.36 -12.18
N MET A 200 27.02 -12.25 -12.62
CA MET A 200 26.58 -12.87 -13.88
C MET A 200 27.20 -12.17 -15.09
N ASN A 201 27.60 -12.95 -16.10
CA ASN A 201 28.12 -12.41 -17.35
C ASN A 201 26.99 -11.82 -18.22
N ARG A 202 26.59 -10.58 -17.92
CA ARG A 202 25.46 -9.93 -18.61
C ARG A 202 25.78 -9.46 -20.02
N LYS A 203 27.05 -9.22 -20.36
CA LYS A 203 27.46 -8.85 -21.72
C LYS A 203 27.03 -9.89 -22.77
N ILE A 204 27.09 -11.18 -22.40
CA ILE A 204 26.64 -12.27 -23.29
C ILE A 204 25.12 -12.23 -23.51
N LEU A 205 24.37 -11.75 -22.52
CA LEU A 205 22.90 -11.67 -22.60
C LEU A 205 22.43 -10.51 -23.48
N ASP A 206 23.28 -9.53 -23.78
CA ASP A 206 22.93 -8.41 -24.67
C ASP A 206 22.64 -8.86 -26.11
N VAL A 207 23.07 -10.06 -26.50
CA VAL A 207 22.70 -10.67 -27.80
C VAL A 207 21.18 -10.79 -27.97
N PHE A 208 20.42 -10.87 -26.87
CA PHE A 208 18.96 -10.89 -26.88
C PHE A 208 18.31 -9.50 -27.01
N GLY A 209 19.10 -8.42 -27.09
CA GLY A 209 18.61 -7.04 -27.23
C GLY A 209 18.00 -6.43 -25.97
N THR A 210 18.20 -7.05 -24.79
CA THR A 210 17.59 -6.60 -23.52
C THR A 210 18.43 -5.57 -22.75
N GLU A 211 19.59 -5.19 -23.28
CA GLU A 211 20.57 -4.30 -22.63
C GLU A 211 20.91 -4.71 -21.19
N ALA A 212 21.01 -6.02 -20.95
CA ALA A 212 21.27 -6.59 -19.64
C ALA A 212 22.54 -6.01 -18.99
N SER A 213 23.57 -5.69 -19.77
CA SER A 213 24.82 -5.12 -19.25
C SER A 213 24.77 -3.62 -18.95
N MET A 214 23.66 -2.91 -19.18
CA MET A 214 23.57 -1.45 -19.09
C MET A 214 24.15 -0.86 -17.80
N HIS A 215 23.84 -1.47 -16.65
CA HIS A 215 24.32 -1.05 -15.33
C HIS A 215 25.58 -1.81 -14.83
N PHE A 216 26.17 -2.67 -15.66
CA PHE A 216 27.25 -3.60 -15.32
C PHE A 216 28.41 -3.60 -16.34
N LYS A 217 28.54 -2.54 -17.15
CA LYS A 217 29.49 -2.48 -18.29
C LYS A 217 30.95 -2.77 -17.91
N ASP A 218 31.35 -2.40 -16.69
CA ASP A 218 32.72 -2.55 -16.19
C ASP A 218 33.01 -3.95 -15.61
N PHE A 219 31.99 -4.79 -15.44
CA PHE A 219 32.16 -6.12 -14.88
C PHE A 219 32.50 -7.13 -15.98
N ILE A 220 33.72 -7.68 -15.89
CA ILE A 220 34.16 -8.82 -16.71
C ILE A 220 34.45 -9.99 -15.77
N PRO A 221 33.73 -11.12 -15.90
CA PRO A 221 33.97 -12.27 -15.07
C PRO A 221 35.32 -12.92 -15.43
N LYS A 222 36.07 -13.32 -14.41
CA LYS A 222 37.27 -14.16 -14.57
C LYS A 222 36.81 -15.61 -14.77
N LEU A 223 36.92 -16.11 -15.99
CA LEU A 223 36.49 -17.46 -16.36
C LEU A 223 37.74 -18.32 -16.67
N ASP A 224 37.72 -19.58 -16.25
CA ASP A 224 38.79 -20.53 -16.58
C ASP A 224 38.64 -20.97 -18.04
N PRO A 225 39.66 -20.75 -18.91
CA PRO A 225 39.60 -21.09 -20.32
C PRO A 225 39.24 -22.55 -20.60
N ARG A 226 39.51 -23.47 -19.66
CA ARG A 226 39.20 -24.91 -19.80
C ARG A 226 37.71 -25.21 -19.85
N TYR A 227 36.88 -24.34 -19.29
CA TYR A 227 35.43 -24.53 -19.19
C TYR A 227 34.63 -23.52 -20.02
N THR A 228 35.30 -22.80 -20.94
CA THR A 228 34.67 -21.80 -21.81
C THR A 228 34.77 -22.22 -23.27
N THR A 229 33.67 -22.09 -24.01
CA THR A 229 33.65 -22.31 -25.48
C THR A 229 34.32 -21.18 -26.25
N VAL A 230 34.35 -19.97 -25.69
CA VAL A 230 34.99 -18.78 -26.24
C VAL A 230 36.09 -18.33 -25.27
N PRO A 231 37.29 -17.96 -25.75
CA PRO A 231 38.36 -17.48 -24.87
C PRO A 231 37.90 -16.28 -24.03
N PRO A 232 38.18 -16.26 -22.72
CA PRO A 232 37.73 -15.19 -21.84
C PRO A 232 38.47 -13.88 -22.11
N GLU A 233 37.76 -12.75 -22.00
CA GLU A 233 38.32 -11.40 -22.15
C GLU A 233 39.49 -11.13 -21.19
N ILE A 234 39.46 -11.72 -19.99
CA ILE A 234 40.53 -11.67 -18.99
C ILE A 234 41.01 -13.10 -18.74
N PRO A 235 42.23 -13.47 -19.17
CA PRO A 235 42.82 -14.75 -18.81
C PRO A 235 43.06 -14.83 -17.30
N ILE A 236 42.84 -16.00 -16.71
CA ILE A 236 43.29 -16.25 -15.33
C ILE A 236 44.81 -16.44 -15.38
N GLU A 237 45.58 -15.52 -14.79
CA GLU A 237 46.98 -15.79 -14.46
C GLU A 237 46.99 -17.01 -13.52
N LYS A 238 47.67 -18.08 -13.96
CA LYS A 238 47.85 -19.28 -13.17
C LYS A 238 48.64 -18.91 -11.90
N SER A 239 47.96 -18.71 -10.78
CA SER A 239 48.62 -18.67 -9.47
C SER A 239 48.83 -20.10 -8.95
N TRP A 240 49.68 -20.87 -9.62
CA TRP A 240 50.15 -22.16 -9.11
C TRP A 240 51.63 -22.35 -9.47
N ASN A 241 52.47 -22.26 -8.44
CA ASN A 241 53.54 -23.24 -8.25
C ASN A 241 52.89 -24.60 -7.92
#